data_AF-A0A820IV33-F1
#
_entry.id   AF-A0A820IV33-F1
#
_cell.length_a   1.000
_cell.length_b   1.000
_cell.length_c   1.000
_cell.angle_alpha   90.00
_cell.angle_beta   90.00
_cell.angle_gamma   90.00
#
_symmetry.space_group_name_H-M   'P 1'
#
loop_
_entity.id
_entity.type
_entity.pdbx_description
1 polymer ?
#
loop_
_entity_poly.entity_id
_entity_poly.type
_entity_poly.pdbx_seq_one_letter_code
_entity_poly.pdbx_strand_id
1 'polypeptide(L)'
;DPTVVFDKAEVDEAEVGEASVNKVEFNEAEVGAADVVEAEVGAAEVIEAEIGAAEVAEAEIGAAEVAEAEIGAAEVAEAEIGAAEVAEAEVGAAEVVEAEIG
;
A
#
# COMPACT_ATOMS: atom_id res chain seq x y z
N ASP A 1 12.19 -7.31 -15.29
CA ASP A 1 12.40 -5.85 -15.27
C ASP A 1 13.51 -5.43 -14.35
N PRO A 2 14.18 -4.29 -14.61
CA PRO A 2 15.00 -3.63 -13.61
C PRO A 2 14.10 -3.16 -12.47
N THR A 3 14.49 -3.38 -11.21
CA THR A 3 13.82 -2.71 -10.09
C THR A 3 14.09 -1.21 -10.19
N VAL A 4 13.07 -0.39 -9.99
CA VAL A 4 13.22 1.04 -9.75
C VAL A 4 13.28 1.25 -8.24
N VAL A 5 14.33 1.93 -7.78
CA VAL A 5 14.53 2.26 -6.37
C VAL A 5 14.30 3.76 -6.20
N PHE A 6 13.46 4.11 -5.24
CA PHE A 6 13.19 5.49 -4.85
C PHE A 6 13.65 5.70 -3.41
N ASP A 7 14.44 6.74 -3.18
CA ASP A 7 14.85 7.09 -1.82
C ASP A 7 13.66 7.61 -1.01
N LYS A 8 12.79 8.41 -1.63
CA LYS A 8 11.56 8.90 -1.02
C LYS A 8 10.47 9.12 -2.05
N ALA A 9 9.23 8.80 -1.69
CA ALA A 9 8.03 9.21 -2.41
C ALA A 9 7.01 9.81 -1.43
N GLU A 10 6.43 10.94 -1.80
CA GLU A 10 5.45 11.67 -0.98
C GLU A 10 4.25 12.05 -1.85
N VAL A 11 3.05 11.82 -1.32
CA VAL A 11 1.79 12.26 -1.91
C VAL A 11 0.94 12.88 -0.80
N ASP A 12 0.63 14.17 -0.89
CA ASP A 12 -0.20 14.83 0.13
C ASP A 12 -1.68 14.42 0.01
N GLU A 13 -2.26 14.58 -1.18
CA GLU A 13 -3.65 14.24 -1.51
C GLU A 13 -3.72 13.65 -2.92
N ALA A 14 -4.45 12.54 -3.09
CA ALA A 14 -4.67 11.93 -4.41
C ALA A 14 -6.07 11.35 -4.58
N GLU A 15 -6.65 11.57 -5.76
CA GLU A 15 -7.78 10.80 -6.27
C GLU A 15 -7.28 9.99 -7.48
N VAL A 16 -7.28 8.68 -7.35
CA VAL A 16 -6.70 7.77 -8.35
C VAL A 16 -7.76 6.77 -8.81
N GLY A 17 -8.01 6.75 -10.13
CA GLY A 17 -8.86 5.71 -10.72
C GLY A 17 -8.16 4.35 -10.65
N GLU A 18 -7.03 4.22 -11.33
CA GLU A 18 -6.27 2.97 -11.37
C GLU A 18 -4.78 3.27 -11.13
N ALA A 19 -4.15 2.52 -10.25
CA ALA A 19 -2.71 2.52 -10.03
C ALA A 19 -2.16 1.11 -10.16
N SER A 20 -1.08 0.93 -10.93
CA SER A 20 -0.42 -0.37 -11.09
C SER A 20 1.09 -0.23 -10.98
N VAL A 21 1.73 -1.06 -10.16
CA VAL A 21 3.20 -1.07 -10.01
C VAL A 21 3.72 -2.50 -10.09
N ASN A 22 4.64 -2.78 -11.02
CA ASN A 22 5.11 -4.15 -11.26
C ASN A 22 6.24 -4.58 -10.31
N LYS A 23 7.32 -3.79 -10.22
CA LYS A 23 8.41 -4.00 -9.25
C LYS A 23 9.00 -2.67 -8.81
N VAL A 24 8.94 -2.38 -7.51
CA VAL A 24 9.42 -1.13 -6.93
C VAL A 24 10.04 -1.35 -5.56
N GLU A 25 11.05 -0.54 -5.24
CA GLU A 25 11.67 -0.48 -3.92
C GLU A 25 11.61 0.98 -3.42
N PHE A 26 11.08 1.19 -2.21
CA PHE A 26 11.07 2.50 -1.54
C PHE A 26 11.82 2.40 -0.21
N ASN A 27 12.73 3.34 0.06
CA ASN A 27 13.21 3.49 1.44
C ASN A 27 12.13 4.15 2.31
N GLU A 28 11.47 5.18 1.79
CA GLU A 28 10.44 5.93 2.50
C GLU A 28 9.28 6.25 1.55
N ALA A 29 8.06 5.93 1.96
CA ALA A 29 6.84 6.23 1.21
C ALA A 29 5.78 6.86 2.14
N GLU A 30 5.34 8.07 1.83
CA GLU A 30 4.32 8.79 2.59
C GLU A 30 3.11 9.12 1.71
N VAL A 31 1.91 8.79 2.19
CA VAL A 31 0.64 9.14 1.56
C VAL A 31 -0.26 9.81 2.60
N GLY A 32 -0.60 11.08 2.40
CA GLY A 32 -1.45 11.85 3.31
C GLY A 32 -2.91 11.42 3.26
N ALA A 33 -3.65 11.84 2.23
CA ALA A 33 -5.01 11.39 1.97
C ALA A 33 -5.13 10.78 0.56
N ALA A 34 -5.74 9.62 0.42
CA ALA A 34 -5.90 9.00 -0.88
C ALA A 34 -7.25 8.28 -1.04
N ASP A 35 -7.92 8.58 -2.16
CA ASP A 35 -9.08 7.83 -2.63
C ASP A 35 -8.67 7.06 -3.89
N VAL A 36 -8.66 5.73 -3.82
CA VAL A 36 -8.22 4.85 -4.89
C VAL A 36 -9.33 3.87 -5.26
N VAL A 37 -9.69 3.81 -6.55
CA VAL A 37 -10.67 2.81 -6.99
C VAL A 37 -10.01 1.45 -7.13
N GLU A 38 -8.88 1.36 -7.84
CA GLU A 38 -8.17 0.11 -8.07
C GLU A 38 -6.66 0.29 -7.91
N ALA A 39 -6.03 -0.58 -7.10
CA ALA A 39 -4.60 -0.61 -6.87
C ALA A 39 -4.02 -2.01 -7.07
N GLU A 40 -3.09 -2.15 -8.00
CA GLU A 40 -2.35 -3.40 -8.25
C GLU A 40 -0.86 -3.24 -7.93
N VAL A 41 -0.33 -4.11 -7.07
CA VAL A 41 1.10 -4.17 -6.73
C VAL A 41 1.64 -5.56 -6.98
N GLY A 42 2.50 -5.71 -7.98
CA GLY A 42 3.12 -6.99 -8.34
C GLY A 42 4.16 -7.45 -7.32
N ALA A 43 5.24 -6.66 -7.16
CA ALA A 43 6.28 -6.88 -6.17
C ALA A 43 6.73 -5.54 -5.57
N ALA A 44 6.66 -5.39 -4.25
CA ALA A 44 7.12 -4.18 -3.56
C ALA A 44 7.99 -4.53 -2.36
N GLU A 45 9.09 -3.79 -2.19
CA GLU A 45 9.83 -3.75 -0.93
C GLU A 45 9.80 -2.31 -0.41
N VAL A 46 9.34 -2.12 0.82
CA VAL A 46 9.25 -0.80 1.47
C VAL A 46 9.88 -0.87 2.85
N ILE A 47 10.84 0.02 3.14
CA ILE A 47 11.44 0.06 4.47
C ILE A 47 10.50 0.78 5.43
N GLU A 48 10.13 2.02 5.13
CA GLU A 48 9.22 2.82 5.96
C GLU A 48 8.03 3.30 5.11
N ALA A 49 6.81 3.01 5.57
CA ALA A 49 5.57 3.45 4.95
C ALA A 49 4.68 4.19 5.95
N GLU A 50 4.25 5.41 5.62
CA GLU A 50 3.24 6.16 6.38
C GLU A 50 2.03 6.45 5.49
N ILE A 51 0.85 6.01 5.92
CA ILE A 51 -0.42 6.29 5.25
C ILE A 51 -1.33 7.00 6.25
N GLY A 52 -1.76 8.22 5.94
CA GLY A 52 -2.68 9.00 6.75
C GLY A 52 -4.11 8.47 6.67
N ALA A 53 -4.94 9.06 5.80
CA ALA A 53 -6.29 8.61 5.52
C ALA A 53 -6.36 7.96 4.14
N ALA A 54 -6.89 6.74 4.03
CA ALA A 54 -7.02 6.06 2.73
C ALA A 54 -8.38 5.39 2.58
N GLU A 55 -9.03 5.61 1.44
CA GLU A 55 -10.19 4.84 0.98
C GLU A 55 -9.78 4.07 -0.29
N VAL A 56 -9.86 2.73 -0.24
CA VAL A 56 -9.51 1.87 -1.38
C VAL A 56 -10.68 0.93 -1.67
N ALA A 57 -11.22 0.98 -2.90
CA ALA A 57 -12.29 0.06 -3.27
C ALA A 57 -11.73 -1.35 -3.52
N GLU A 58 -10.72 -1.48 -4.39
CA GLU A 58 -10.12 -2.77 -4.75
C GLU A 58 -8.59 -2.69 -4.68
N ALA A 59 -7.98 -3.63 -3.96
CA ALA A 59 -6.53 -3.74 -3.82
C ALA A 59 -6.03 -5.17 -4.08
N GLU A 60 -5.12 -5.33 -5.04
CA GLU A 60 -4.41 -6.58 -5.31
C GLU A 60 -2.92 -6.43 -5.04
N ILE A 61 -2.39 -7.25 -4.12
CA ILE A 61 -0.95 -7.27 -3.76
C ILE A 61 -0.41 -8.68 -4.01
N GLY A 62 0.47 -8.83 -5.00
CA GLY A 62 1.10 -10.10 -5.35
C GLY A 62 2.17 -10.54 -4.36
N ALA A 63 3.26 -9.78 -4.27
CA ALA A 63 4.31 -9.97 -3.28
C ALA A 63 4.70 -8.63 -2.63
N ALA A 64 4.73 -8.56 -1.31
CA ALA A 64 5.13 -7.34 -0.60
C ALA A 64 5.97 -7.66 0.63
N GLU A 65 7.08 -6.95 0.80
CA GLU A 65 7.87 -6.93 2.03
C GLU A 65 7.87 -5.50 2.57
N VAL A 66 7.37 -5.31 3.79
CA VAL A 66 7.35 -4.01 4.47
C VAL A 66 8.04 -4.14 5.83
N ALA A 67 9.08 -3.34 6.08
CA ALA A 67 9.77 -3.40 7.37
C ALA A 67 8.95 -2.68 8.45
N GLU A 68 8.55 -1.43 8.20
CA GLU A 68 7.79 -0.61 9.13
C GLU A 68 6.63 0.07 8.40
N ALA A 69 5.42 -0.05 8.95
CA ALA A 69 4.22 0.57 8.41
C ALA A 69 3.42 1.28 9.50
N GLU A 70 3.10 2.56 9.29
CA GLU A 70 2.13 3.31 10.09
C GLU A 70 0.92 3.66 9.23
N ILE A 71 -0.27 3.25 9.66
CA ILE A 71 -1.54 3.53 8.96
C ILE A 71 -2.49 4.24 9.93
N GLY A 72 -2.88 5.46 9.60
CA GLY A 72 -3.78 6.30 10.39
C GLY A 72 -5.22 5.81 10.37
N ALA A 73 -5.95 6.14 9.31
CA ALA A 73 -7.32 5.71 9.04
C ALA A 73 -7.39 5.05 7.66
N ALA A 74 -7.87 3.82 7.56
CA ALA A 74 -8.00 3.13 6.29
C ALA A 74 -9.35 2.42 6.16
N GLU A 75 -10.01 2.59 5.02
CA GLU A 75 -11.19 1.81 4.61
C GLU A 75 -10.85 1.07 3.32
N VAL A 76 -10.92 -0.26 3.35
CA VAL A 76 -10.68 -1.12 2.19
C VAL A 76 -11.91 -2.00 1.95
N ALA A 77 -12.54 -1.88 0.78
CA ALA A 77 -13.71 -2.71 0.48
C ALA A 77 -13.29 -4.14 0.12
N GLU A 78 -12.39 -4.32 -0.84
CA GLU A 78 -11.93 -5.62 -1.28
C GLU A 78 -10.40 -5.64 -1.36
N ALA A 79 -9.78 -6.67 -0.74
CA ALA A 79 -8.35 -6.87 -0.76
C ALA A 79 -7.99 -8.33 -1.09
N GLU A 80 -7.17 -8.53 -2.12
CA GLU A 80 -6.51 -9.80 -2.41
C GLU A 80 -5.02 -9.67 -2.15
N ILE A 81 -4.49 -10.49 -1.25
CA ILE A 81 -3.07 -10.47 -0.88
C ILE A 81 -2.49 -11.86 -1.11
N GLY A 82 -1.47 -11.92 -1.95
CA GLY A 82 -0.61 -13.09 -2.09
C GLY A 82 0.42 -13.17 -0.96
N ALA A 83 1.70 -13.20 -1.33
CA ALA A 83 2.79 -13.31 -0.36
C ALA A 83 3.13 -11.95 0.23
N ALA A 84 2.62 -11.64 1.43
CA ALA A 84 2.98 -10.42 2.15
C ALA A 84 3.70 -10.72 3.47
N GLU A 85 4.82 -10.02 3.70
CA GLU A 85 5.52 -9.98 4.98
C GLU A 85 5.58 -8.54 5.49
N VAL A 86 5.11 -8.31 6.71
CA VAL A 86 5.23 -7.02 7.41
C VAL A 86 5.91 -7.28 8.74
N ALA A 87 7.05 -6.64 8.99
CA ALA A 87 7.82 -6.87 10.22
C ALA A 87 7.23 -6.10 11.41
N GLU A 88 6.95 -4.82 11.23
CA GLU A 88 6.33 -3.94 12.22
C GLU A 88 5.19 -3.14 11.58
N ALA A 89 4.04 -3.09 12.26
CA ALA A 89 2.87 -2.37 11.78
C ALA A 89 2.12 -1.72 12.95
N GLU A 90 1.87 -0.41 12.84
CA GLU A 90 0.93 0.32 13.68
C GLU A 90 -0.27 0.75 12.84
N VAL A 91 -1.48 0.39 13.29
CA VAL A 91 -2.73 0.71 12.60
C VAL A 91 -3.66 1.41 13.60
N GLY A 92 -4.08 2.62 13.27
CA GLY A 92 -5.01 3.42 14.07
C GLY A 92 -6.44 2.90 13.95
N ALA A 93 -7.16 3.36 12.93
CA ALA A 93 -8.49 2.89 12.57
C ALA A 93 -8.43 2.19 11.21
N ALA A 94 -8.88 0.94 11.13
CA ALA A 94 -8.96 0.22 9.88
C ALA A 94 -10.28 -0.54 9.79
N GLU A 95 -10.96 -0.40 8.65
CA GLU A 95 -12.11 -1.21 8.26
C GLU A 95 -11.77 -1.93 6.96
N VAL A 96 -11.90 -3.26 6.97
CA VAL A 96 -11.75 -4.09 5.77
C VAL A 96 -13.02 -4.91 5.63
N VAL A 97 -13.70 -4.80 4.49
CA VAL A 97 -14.99 -5.48 4.28
C VAL A 97 -14.76 -6.92 3.83
N GLU A 98 -13.95 -7.11 2.79
CA GLU A 98 -13.57 -8.43 2.27
C GLU A 98 -12.05 -8.53 2.08
N ALA A 99 -11.47 -9.65 2.52
CA ALA A 99 -10.05 -9.92 2.37
C ALA A 99 -9.80 -11.41 2.06
N GLU A 100 -9.05 -11.67 1.00
CA GLU A 100 -8.54 -13.00 0.66
C GLU A 100 -7.01 -13.04 0.78
N ILE A 101 -6.48 -14.10 1.40
CA ILE A 101 -5.05 -14.34 1.56
C ILE A 101 -4.71 -15.68 0.89
N GLY A 102 -3.80 -15.66 -0.09
CA GLY A 102 -3.44 -16.79 -0.96
C GLY A 102 -2.09 -17.43 -0.71
#